data_AF-A0A9D5JPR8-F1
#
_entry.id   AF-A0A9D5JPR8-F1
#
_cell.length_a   1.000
_cell.length_b   1.000
_cell.length_c   1.000
_cell.angle_alpha   90.00
_cell.angle_beta   90.00
_cell.angle_gamma   90.00
#
_symmetry.space_group_name_H-M   'P 1'
#
loop_
_entity.id
_entity.type
_entity.pdbx_description
1 polymer ?
#
loop_
_entity_poly.entity_id
_entity_poly.type
_entity_poly.pdbx_seq_one_letter_code
_entity_poly.pdbx_strand_id
1 'polypeptide(L)'
;MKVSKGTKRTGILLLALILLASNIWFYTQRENLLEKNNKLLDELKTLQLKFDTFKKEERACSLCRPKRIDVIQLEKGGYVLCLNGKPFFIKGVGYNPTPIGEGYDYNFFADKNKPWLRDGKLMKEAGFNCVRIYSTGEDLGKVKEFIRDMYEKYGIYTAVSDWLGLWEYPRANYADPGFRARTKERILKIVRALKDEEGVLMWILGNENNYTFSGKIGFWTSPEIEELGDLRQIQNKKAEIYYSFVNELAREIKKIDKLHPVALSNGETSFLDIAAENCPYIDILAIIIYRGKDFGNLFRNTHNLFDKPVILSEFGCDSYDAYENEENQEIQAEFLLSQWKDLYSSTVFSGNLKGNCMGGFIFEWSDEWWKHNEGFREDWAVHNTEAGWSNGSYFFDIRAENNLNMNEEWFGIVSLKKEKENGINIRVPKKSFYILKDFFAGLDLSPSK
;
A
#
# COMPACT_ATOMS: atom_id res chain seq x y z
N MET A 1 19.53 67.64 23.63
CA MET A 1 19.55 66.16 23.59
C MET A 1 19.58 65.69 22.15
N LYS A 2 20.74 65.26 21.64
CA LYS A 2 20.90 64.58 20.34
C LYS A 2 20.89 63.08 20.63
N VAL A 3 19.79 62.39 20.31
CA VAL A 3 19.72 60.92 20.31
C VAL A 3 19.25 60.44 18.93
N SER A 4 20.21 59.78 18.27
CA SER A 4 20.17 58.82 17.16
C SER A 4 19.12 58.95 16.05
N LYS A 5 19.52 59.55 14.92
CA LYS A 5 19.07 59.18 13.57
C LYS A 5 19.66 57.84 13.08
N GLY A 6 20.51 57.18 13.89
CA GLY A 6 21.21 55.94 13.53
C GLY A 6 20.37 54.66 13.60
N THR A 7 19.44 54.56 14.56
CA THR A 7 18.69 53.30 14.86
C THR A 7 17.59 52.97 13.87
N LYS A 8 16.98 53.98 13.21
CA LYS A 8 15.96 53.73 12.16
C LYS A 8 16.58 53.23 10.85
N ARG A 9 17.81 53.63 10.52
CA ARG A 9 18.50 53.16 9.29
C ARG A 9 18.99 51.71 9.44
N THR A 10 19.49 51.32 10.61
CA THR A 10 19.90 49.93 10.87
C THR A 10 18.72 48.96 10.91
N GLY A 11 17.57 49.36 11.46
CA GLY A 11 16.36 48.51 11.45
C GLY A 11 15.80 48.25 10.05
N ILE A 12 15.83 49.26 9.16
CA ILE A 12 15.39 49.12 7.76
C ILE A 12 16.36 48.25 6.94
N LEU A 13 17.68 48.41 7.16
CA LEU A 13 18.69 47.57 6.51
C LEU A 13 18.60 46.10 6.95
N LEU A 14 18.33 45.84 8.23
CA LEU A 14 18.17 44.49 8.76
C LEU A 14 16.91 43.81 8.20
N LEU A 15 15.78 44.53 8.12
CA LEU A 15 14.55 44.01 7.49
C LEU A 15 14.75 43.72 6.00
N ALA A 16 15.46 44.59 5.28
CA ALA A 16 15.77 44.39 3.87
C ALA A 16 16.69 43.17 3.65
N LEU A 17 17.69 42.96 4.53
CA LEU A 17 18.56 41.79 4.48
C LEU A 17 17.81 40.48 4.80
N ILE A 18 16.87 40.49 5.75
CA ILE A 18 16.03 39.34 6.06
C ILE A 18 15.09 39.01 4.89
N LEU A 19 14.50 40.04 4.26
CA LEU A 19 13.66 39.88 3.06
C LEU A 19 14.46 39.42 1.84
N LEU A 20 15.71 39.86 1.69
CA LEU A 20 16.61 39.37 0.64
C LEU A 20 17.05 37.93 0.92
N ALA A 21 17.41 37.59 2.15
CA ALA A 21 17.79 36.23 2.53
C ALA A 21 16.62 35.25 2.40
N SER A 22 15.40 35.65 2.78
CA SER A 22 14.20 34.83 2.58
C SER A 22 13.86 34.67 1.11
N ASN A 23 13.92 35.75 0.30
CA ASN A 23 13.72 35.64 -1.15
C ASN A 23 14.80 34.78 -1.82
N ILE A 24 16.07 34.90 -1.43
CA ILE A 24 17.15 34.06 -1.93
C ILE A 24 16.91 32.60 -1.55
N TRP A 25 16.53 32.31 -0.30
CA TRP A 25 16.20 30.96 0.18
C TRP A 25 14.98 30.36 -0.55
N PHE A 26 13.90 31.12 -0.73
CA PHE A 26 12.76 30.70 -1.55
C PHE A 26 13.16 30.47 -3.02
N TYR A 27 14.06 31.29 -3.57
CA TYR A 27 14.56 31.12 -4.93
C TYR A 27 15.47 29.90 -5.06
N THR A 28 16.33 29.61 -4.07
CA THR A 28 17.17 28.41 -4.05
C THR A 28 16.36 27.15 -3.84
N GLN A 29 15.32 27.18 -2.99
CA GLN A 29 14.38 26.06 -2.83
C GLN A 29 13.59 25.83 -4.13
N ARG A 30 13.16 26.91 -4.81
CA ARG A 30 12.47 26.82 -6.10
C ARG A 30 13.37 26.33 -7.22
N GLU A 31 14.63 26.77 -7.30
CA GLU A 31 15.60 26.27 -8.27
C GLU A 31 16.00 24.82 -7.99
N ASN A 32 16.21 24.44 -6.73
CA ASN A 32 16.42 23.04 -6.35
C ASN A 32 15.22 22.16 -6.69
N LEU A 33 13.99 22.65 -6.50
CA LEU A 33 12.77 21.96 -6.92
C LEU A 33 12.65 21.88 -8.44
N LEU A 34 12.98 22.95 -9.16
CA LEU A 34 12.97 22.96 -10.64
C LEU A 34 14.07 22.05 -11.21
N GLU A 35 15.26 22.01 -10.61
CA GLU A 35 16.36 21.16 -11.03
C GLU A 35 16.11 19.70 -10.68
N LYS A 36 15.57 19.41 -9.47
CA LYS A 36 15.06 18.07 -9.12
C LYS A 36 13.92 17.65 -10.05
N ASN A 37 12.99 18.54 -10.39
CA ASN A 37 11.90 18.26 -11.33
C ASN A 37 12.41 18.07 -12.76
N ASN A 38 13.42 18.82 -13.22
CA ASN A 38 14.05 18.65 -14.52
C ASN A 38 14.80 17.32 -14.61
N LYS A 39 15.54 16.96 -13.56
CA LYS A 39 16.17 15.64 -13.45
C LYS A 39 15.13 14.53 -13.41
N LEU A 40 14.02 14.73 -12.69
CA LEU A 40 12.89 13.81 -12.68
C LEU A 40 12.28 13.67 -14.08
N LEU A 41 12.08 14.77 -14.79
CA LEU A 41 11.54 14.79 -16.15
C LEU A 41 12.47 14.10 -17.14
N ASP A 42 13.79 14.25 -17.01
CA ASP A 42 14.75 13.58 -17.88
C ASP A 42 14.88 12.09 -17.54
N GLU A 43 14.79 11.71 -16.27
CA GLU A 43 14.64 10.32 -15.84
C GLU A 43 13.33 9.70 -16.37
N LEU A 44 12.20 10.43 -16.28
CA LEU A 44 10.90 10.01 -16.82
C LEU A 44 10.92 9.87 -18.34
N LYS A 45 11.53 10.81 -19.07
CA LYS A 45 11.75 10.67 -20.52
C LYS A 45 12.60 9.45 -20.86
N THR A 46 13.62 9.15 -20.05
CA THR A 46 14.47 7.98 -20.24
C THR A 46 13.71 6.68 -19.98
N LEU A 47 12.85 6.64 -18.96
CA LEU A 47 11.96 5.51 -18.68
C LEU A 47 10.92 5.32 -19.79
N GLN A 48 10.32 6.42 -20.27
CA GLN A 48 9.41 6.42 -21.41
C GLN A 48 10.10 5.89 -22.68
N LEU A 49 11.35 6.29 -22.94
CA LEU A 49 12.11 5.82 -24.10
C LEU A 49 12.42 4.32 -24.01
N LYS A 50 12.81 3.82 -22.82
CA LYS A 50 13.02 2.39 -22.56
C LYS A 50 11.72 1.60 -22.72
N PHE A 51 10.60 2.18 -22.29
CA PHE A 51 9.28 1.59 -22.43
C PHE A 51 8.78 1.56 -23.88
N ASP A 52 8.97 2.63 -24.64
CA ASP A 52 8.66 2.66 -26.08
C ASP A 52 9.55 1.69 -26.88
N THR A 53 10.78 1.47 -26.41
CA THR A 53 11.68 0.43 -26.93
C THR A 53 11.17 -0.97 -26.59
N PHE A 54 10.69 -1.21 -25.36
CA PHE A 54 10.00 -2.46 -25.00
C PHE A 54 8.75 -2.72 -25.85
N LYS A 55 7.92 -1.68 -26.12
CA LYS A 55 6.79 -1.77 -27.06
C LYS A 55 7.23 -2.10 -28.49
N LYS A 56 8.40 -1.62 -28.92
CA LYS A 56 8.97 -1.88 -30.26
C LYS A 56 9.65 -3.24 -30.38
N GLU A 57 10.20 -3.79 -29.30
CA GLU A 57 11.06 -4.97 -29.37
C GLU A 57 10.36 -6.31 -29.11
N GLU A 58 9.28 -6.44 -28.31
CA GLU A 58 8.68 -7.78 -28.09
C GLU A 58 7.17 -7.86 -27.86
N ARG A 59 6.53 -8.75 -28.64
CA ARG A 59 5.74 -9.95 -28.28
C ARG A 59 4.95 -10.07 -26.95
N ALA A 60 5.09 -9.21 -25.94
CA ALA A 60 4.30 -9.27 -24.71
C ALA A 60 2.78 -9.13 -24.97
N CYS A 61 2.42 -8.37 -26.00
CA CYS A 61 1.01 -8.23 -26.45
C CYS A 61 0.47 -9.50 -27.15
N SER A 62 1.35 -10.37 -27.66
CA SER A 62 0.93 -11.61 -28.37
C SER A 62 0.54 -12.75 -27.42
N LEU A 63 0.94 -12.67 -26.14
CA LEU A 63 0.63 -13.67 -25.11
C LEU A 63 -0.58 -13.30 -24.25
N CYS A 64 -0.92 -12.01 -24.12
CA CYS A 64 -2.09 -11.59 -23.36
C CYS A 64 -3.37 -12.11 -24.04
N ARG A 65 -4.14 -12.93 -23.32
CA ARG A 65 -5.41 -13.47 -23.83
C ARG A 65 -6.53 -12.47 -23.55
N PRO A 66 -7.63 -12.49 -24.33
CA PRO A 66 -8.78 -11.61 -24.09
C PRO A 66 -9.60 -11.97 -22.83
N LYS A 67 -9.03 -12.74 -21.90
CA LYS A 67 -9.64 -12.90 -20.57
C LYS A 67 -9.57 -11.58 -19.82
N ARG A 68 -10.46 -11.46 -18.84
CA ARG A 68 -10.56 -10.26 -18.03
C ARG A 68 -9.27 -9.97 -17.26
N ILE A 69 -8.67 -10.99 -16.66
CA ILE A 69 -7.42 -10.89 -15.87
C ILE A 69 -6.57 -12.14 -16.13
N ASP A 70 -5.29 -11.93 -16.42
CA ASP A 70 -4.30 -13.01 -16.56
C ASP A 70 -2.97 -12.60 -15.92
N VAL A 71 -2.34 -13.55 -15.24
CA VAL A 71 -0.95 -13.44 -14.78
C VAL A 71 -0.09 -14.29 -15.72
N ILE A 72 0.83 -13.66 -16.44
CA ILE A 72 1.63 -14.30 -17.48
C ILE A 72 3.09 -14.30 -17.08
N GLN A 73 3.70 -15.48 -17.09
CA GLN A 73 5.16 -15.62 -17.03
C GLN A 73 5.73 -15.54 -18.45
N LEU A 74 6.73 -14.68 -18.64
CA LEU A 74 7.48 -14.54 -19.89
C LEU A 74 8.57 -15.61 -20.00
N GLU A 75 9.07 -15.85 -21.21
CA GLU A 75 10.11 -16.86 -21.48
C GLU A 75 11.38 -16.68 -20.64
N LYS A 76 11.72 -15.43 -20.29
CA LYS A 76 12.89 -15.10 -19.46
C LYS A 76 12.63 -15.19 -17.96
N GLY A 77 11.41 -15.54 -17.53
CA GLY A 77 11.03 -15.73 -16.14
C GLY A 77 10.35 -14.51 -15.49
N GLY A 78 10.33 -13.35 -16.14
CA GLY A 78 9.58 -12.18 -15.66
C GLY A 78 8.06 -12.37 -15.75
N TYR A 79 7.32 -11.50 -15.07
CA TYR A 79 5.86 -11.61 -14.95
C TYR A 79 5.13 -10.34 -15.37
N VAL A 80 3.93 -10.52 -15.95
CA VAL A 80 3.05 -9.44 -16.37
C VAL A 80 1.62 -9.75 -15.94
N LEU A 81 0.96 -8.78 -15.32
CA LEU A 81 -0.48 -8.79 -15.17
C LEU A 81 -1.11 -8.20 -16.44
N CYS A 82 -2.01 -8.92 -17.11
CA CYS A 82 -2.80 -8.40 -18.22
C CYS A 82 -4.26 -8.23 -17.78
N LEU A 83 -4.87 -7.09 -18.10
CA LEU A 83 -6.31 -6.86 -18.02
C LEU A 83 -6.90 -6.71 -19.42
N ASN A 84 -7.89 -7.55 -19.77
CA ASN A 84 -8.53 -7.54 -21.08
C ASN A 84 -7.52 -7.55 -22.24
N GLY A 85 -6.51 -8.40 -22.15
CA GLY A 85 -5.46 -8.50 -23.17
C GLY A 85 -4.38 -7.40 -23.13
N LYS A 86 -4.40 -6.48 -22.16
CA LYS A 86 -3.44 -5.36 -22.08
C LYS A 86 -2.59 -5.45 -20.81
N PRO A 87 -1.27 -5.23 -20.89
CA PRO A 87 -0.43 -5.14 -19.70
C PRO A 87 -0.93 -4.07 -18.71
N PHE A 88 -0.87 -4.38 -17.43
CA PHE A 88 -1.41 -3.57 -16.36
C PHE A 88 -0.41 -3.49 -15.19
N PHE A 89 0.00 -2.27 -14.86
CA PHE A 89 0.83 -1.97 -13.69
C PHE A 89 -0.07 -1.46 -12.56
N ILE A 90 -0.01 -2.10 -11.39
CA ILE A 90 -0.85 -1.74 -10.24
C ILE A 90 -0.28 -0.47 -9.59
N LYS A 91 -1.03 0.63 -9.72
CA LYS A 91 -0.83 1.90 -9.03
C LYS A 91 -1.89 2.01 -7.95
N GLY A 92 -1.64 1.33 -6.83
CA GLY A 92 -2.62 1.08 -5.78
C GLY A 92 -2.40 1.92 -4.52
N VAL A 93 -3.45 1.96 -3.70
CA VAL A 93 -3.41 2.51 -2.34
C VAL A 93 -4.30 1.68 -1.41
N GLY A 94 -3.88 1.49 -0.16
CA GLY A 94 -4.70 0.94 0.92
C GLY A 94 -5.84 1.90 1.24
N TYR A 95 -7.07 1.40 1.32
CA TYR A 95 -8.26 2.23 1.43
C TYR A 95 -9.14 1.85 2.60
N ASN A 96 -9.11 2.72 3.62
CA ASN A 96 -10.01 2.74 4.76
C ASN A 96 -10.23 4.20 5.19
N PRO A 97 -11.18 4.94 4.56
CA PRO A 97 -11.30 6.39 4.70
C PRO A 97 -11.97 6.81 6.03
N THR A 98 -11.34 6.48 7.15
CA THR A 98 -11.88 6.70 8.50
C THR A 98 -12.00 8.20 8.82
N PRO A 99 -13.20 8.72 9.13
CA PRO A 99 -13.39 10.11 9.53
C PRO A 99 -12.70 10.44 10.85
N ILE A 100 -12.36 11.71 11.06
CA ILE A 100 -11.87 12.19 12.35
C ILE A 100 -12.93 11.92 13.43
N GLY A 101 -12.52 11.29 14.53
CA GLY A 101 -13.37 10.90 15.65
C GLY A 101 -13.97 9.48 15.56
N GLU A 102 -13.71 8.76 14.46
CA GLU A 102 -14.08 7.35 14.28
C GLU A 102 -12.82 6.48 14.23
N GLY A 103 -12.97 5.15 14.37
CA GLY A 103 -11.85 4.22 14.51
C GLY A 103 -11.95 2.98 13.64
N TYR A 104 -11.26 1.91 14.07
CA TYR A 104 -11.21 0.62 13.37
C TYR A 104 -12.59 -0.01 13.09
N ASP A 105 -13.62 0.37 13.83
CA ASP A 105 -14.98 -0.11 13.73
C ASP A 105 -15.85 0.69 12.73
N TYR A 106 -15.30 1.74 12.13
CA TYR A 106 -15.99 2.54 11.13
C TYR A 106 -16.21 1.75 9.83
N ASN A 107 -17.48 1.52 9.51
CA ASN A 107 -17.88 0.89 8.26
C ASN A 107 -18.16 1.94 7.17
N PHE A 108 -17.14 2.29 6.38
CA PHE A 108 -17.29 3.28 5.32
C PHE A 108 -18.30 2.88 4.25
N PHE A 109 -18.51 1.57 3.98
CA PHE A 109 -19.50 1.11 3.00
C PHE A 109 -20.93 1.53 3.38
N ALA A 110 -21.21 1.65 4.69
CA ALA A 110 -22.50 2.06 5.22
C ALA A 110 -22.67 3.59 5.30
N ASP A 111 -21.61 4.37 5.05
CA ASP A 111 -21.69 5.83 5.09
C ASP A 111 -22.57 6.36 3.95
N LYS A 112 -23.65 7.06 4.31
CA LYS A 112 -24.62 7.64 3.38
C LYS A 112 -24.00 8.67 2.44
N ASN A 113 -22.92 9.32 2.86
CA ASN A 113 -22.21 10.32 2.07
C ASN A 113 -21.24 9.69 1.06
N LYS A 114 -20.98 8.38 1.16
CA LYS A 114 -20.14 7.62 0.25
C LYS A 114 -18.77 8.26 0.01
N PRO A 115 -17.87 8.26 1.01
CA PRO A 115 -16.58 8.97 0.93
C PRO A 115 -15.77 8.66 -0.34
N TRP A 116 -15.88 7.43 -0.84
CA TRP A 116 -15.24 6.96 -2.08
C TRP A 116 -15.62 7.73 -3.33
N LEU A 117 -16.79 8.37 -3.38
CA LEU A 117 -17.16 9.20 -4.52
C LEU A 117 -16.26 10.44 -4.63
N ARG A 118 -15.85 11.02 -3.50
CA ARG A 118 -14.89 12.13 -3.49
C ARG A 118 -13.47 11.62 -3.69
N ASP A 119 -13.10 10.59 -2.94
CA ASP A 119 -11.74 10.06 -2.92
C ASP A 119 -11.36 9.46 -4.28
N GLY A 120 -12.26 8.69 -4.91
CA GLY A 120 -12.04 8.11 -6.24
C GLY A 120 -11.80 9.16 -7.33
N LYS A 121 -12.38 10.36 -7.22
CA LYS A 121 -12.09 11.48 -8.13
C LYS A 121 -10.64 11.95 -7.98
N LEU A 122 -10.16 12.11 -6.73
CA LEU A 122 -8.78 12.50 -6.43
C LEU A 122 -7.79 11.40 -6.83
N MET A 123 -8.11 10.13 -6.56
CA MET A 123 -7.29 8.99 -6.97
C MET A 123 -7.10 8.95 -8.49
N LYS A 124 -8.19 9.11 -9.26
CA LYS A 124 -8.13 9.19 -10.72
C LYS A 124 -7.28 10.36 -11.19
N GLU A 125 -7.42 11.53 -10.56
CA GLU A 125 -6.61 12.71 -10.88
C GLU A 125 -5.11 12.47 -10.63
N ALA A 126 -4.76 11.75 -9.57
CA ALA A 126 -3.39 11.35 -9.28
C ALA A 126 -2.90 10.16 -10.12
N GLY A 127 -3.77 9.50 -10.89
CA GLY A 127 -3.38 8.37 -11.74
C GLY A 127 -3.31 7.03 -11.02
N PHE A 128 -3.86 6.91 -9.79
CA PHE A 128 -4.11 5.62 -9.16
C PHE A 128 -5.17 4.85 -9.95
N ASN A 129 -4.99 3.53 -10.05
CA ASN A 129 -5.89 2.65 -10.80
C ASN A 129 -6.42 1.47 -9.96
N CYS A 130 -5.99 1.36 -8.70
CA CYS A 130 -6.40 0.28 -7.80
C CYS A 130 -6.58 0.79 -6.36
N VAL A 131 -7.47 0.15 -5.62
CA VAL A 131 -7.55 0.23 -4.16
C VAL A 131 -7.49 -1.16 -3.55
N ARG A 132 -6.88 -1.30 -2.37
CA ARG A 132 -6.96 -2.50 -1.53
C ARG A 132 -7.87 -2.20 -0.36
N ILE A 133 -8.95 -2.98 -0.20
CA ILE A 133 -9.79 -2.96 0.99
C ILE A 133 -9.42 -4.12 1.90
N TYR A 134 -9.51 -3.91 3.21
CA TYR A 134 -9.03 -4.84 4.23
C TYR A 134 -10.07 -5.85 4.72
N SER A 135 -11.34 -5.48 4.59
CA SER A 135 -12.49 -6.32 4.91
C SER A 135 -13.70 -5.86 4.08
N THR A 136 -14.76 -6.66 4.07
CA THR A 136 -15.99 -6.39 3.28
C THR A 136 -17.21 -6.13 4.17
N GLY A 137 -17.05 -6.13 5.50
CA GLY A 137 -18.18 -6.07 6.43
C GLY A 137 -19.23 -7.16 6.14
N GLU A 138 -20.48 -6.94 6.59
CA GLU A 138 -21.57 -7.91 6.41
C GLU A 138 -22.45 -7.64 5.18
N ASP A 139 -22.67 -6.36 4.84
CA ASP A 139 -23.53 -5.95 3.72
C ASP A 139 -22.76 -5.94 2.39
N LEU A 140 -22.69 -7.10 1.76
CA LEU A 140 -22.04 -7.26 0.45
C LEU A 140 -22.76 -6.49 -0.67
N GLY A 141 -24.00 -6.05 -0.48
CA GLY A 141 -24.69 -5.17 -1.44
C GLY A 141 -24.03 -3.80 -1.49
N LYS A 142 -23.65 -3.26 -0.33
CA LYS A 142 -22.90 -2.00 -0.23
C LYS A 142 -21.48 -2.09 -0.75
N VAL A 143 -20.84 -3.24 -0.58
CA VAL A 143 -19.51 -3.49 -1.17
C VAL A 143 -19.58 -3.53 -2.70
N LYS A 144 -20.60 -4.17 -3.29
CA LYS A 144 -20.83 -4.13 -4.75
C LYS A 144 -21.03 -2.70 -5.24
N GLU A 145 -21.83 -1.92 -4.53
CA GLU A 145 -22.07 -0.51 -4.84
C GLU A 145 -20.77 0.30 -4.85
N PHE A 146 -19.92 0.12 -3.84
CA PHE A 146 -18.58 0.71 -3.80
C PHE A 146 -17.69 0.29 -4.97
N ILE A 147 -17.55 -1.02 -5.22
CA ILE A 147 -16.71 -1.55 -6.32
C ILE A 147 -17.18 -0.99 -7.67
N ARG A 148 -18.49 -0.97 -7.89
CA ARG A 148 -19.08 -0.45 -9.12
C ARG A 148 -18.87 1.06 -9.27
N ASP A 149 -19.10 1.83 -8.21
CA ASP A 149 -18.86 3.28 -8.22
C ASP A 149 -17.39 3.60 -8.53
N MET A 150 -16.44 2.91 -7.88
CA MET A 150 -15.00 3.09 -8.11
C MET A 150 -14.60 2.76 -9.55
N TYR A 151 -15.10 1.65 -10.07
CA TYR A 151 -14.75 1.19 -11.41
C TYR A 151 -15.44 2.00 -12.51
N GLU A 152 -16.76 2.15 -12.50
CA GLU A 152 -17.49 2.79 -13.61
C GLU A 152 -17.22 4.29 -13.71
N LYS A 153 -17.05 4.98 -12.57
CA LYS A 153 -16.82 6.44 -12.57
C LYS A 153 -15.35 6.77 -12.75
N TYR A 154 -14.47 5.97 -12.17
CA TYR A 154 -13.06 6.32 -12.02
C TYR A 154 -12.08 5.39 -12.71
N GLY A 155 -12.51 4.21 -13.17
CA GLY A 155 -11.64 3.20 -13.75
C GLY A 155 -10.72 2.55 -12.71
N ILE A 156 -11.10 2.61 -11.44
CA ILE A 156 -10.29 2.11 -10.32
C ILE A 156 -10.78 0.71 -9.94
N TYR A 157 -9.87 -0.25 -10.01
CA TYR A 157 -10.15 -1.63 -9.61
C TYR A 157 -9.99 -1.81 -8.09
N THR A 158 -10.56 -2.90 -7.56
CA THR A 158 -10.52 -3.26 -6.15
C THR A 158 -9.85 -4.62 -5.96
N ALA A 159 -8.75 -4.63 -5.20
CA ALA A 159 -8.22 -5.84 -4.58
C ALA A 159 -8.98 -6.06 -3.26
N VAL A 160 -9.71 -7.17 -3.18
CA VAL A 160 -10.52 -7.50 -2.01
C VAL A 160 -9.70 -8.37 -1.07
N SER A 161 -9.31 -7.81 0.08
CA SER A 161 -8.54 -8.52 1.10
C SER A 161 -9.42 -9.03 2.23
N ASP A 162 -8.91 -10.01 2.96
CA ASP A 162 -9.47 -10.41 4.24
C ASP A 162 -8.36 -10.74 5.25
N TRP A 163 -8.52 -10.31 6.50
CA TRP A 163 -7.54 -10.55 7.57
C TRP A 163 -7.44 -12.01 8.02
N LEU A 164 -8.33 -12.90 7.59
CA LEU A 164 -8.40 -14.30 8.02
C LEU A 164 -8.44 -14.46 9.55
N GLY A 165 -9.10 -13.52 10.24
CA GLY A 165 -9.28 -13.56 11.68
C GLY A 165 -8.12 -13.03 12.52
N LEU A 166 -7.09 -12.42 11.92
CA LEU A 166 -5.95 -11.87 12.66
C LEU A 166 -6.38 -10.94 13.81
N TRP A 167 -7.37 -10.09 13.57
CA TRP A 167 -7.90 -9.10 14.51
C TRP A 167 -9.29 -9.47 15.07
N GLU A 168 -9.77 -10.70 14.83
CA GLU A 168 -11.10 -11.13 15.30
C GLU A 168 -11.05 -11.58 16.77
N TYR A 169 -12.19 -11.42 17.47
CA TYR A 169 -12.43 -12.03 18.78
C TYR A 169 -13.61 -13.01 18.72
N PRO A 170 -13.49 -14.25 19.25
CA PRO A 170 -12.28 -14.85 19.83
C PRO A 170 -11.15 -14.97 18.80
N ARG A 171 -9.90 -14.95 19.29
CA ARG A 171 -8.69 -14.95 18.44
C ARG A 171 -8.68 -16.13 17.48
N ALA A 172 -8.20 -15.90 16.27
CA ALA A 172 -8.00 -16.95 15.28
C ALA A 172 -7.12 -18.09 15.82
N ASN A 173 -7.58 -19.33 15.66
CA ASN A 173 -6.76 -20.52 15.82
C ASN A 173 -6.80 -21.33 14.52
N TYR A 174 -5.74 -21.23 13.72
CA TYR A 174 -5.67 -21.90 12.42
C TYR A 174 -5.54 -23.42 12.53
N ALA A 175 -5.26 -23.97 13.71
CA ALA A 175 -5.31 -25.42 13.96
C ALA A 175 -6.71 -25.92 14.34
N ASP A 176 -7.64 -25.03 14.71
CA ASP A 176 -9.03 -25.42 15.02
C ASP A 176 -9.82 -25.69 13.73
N PRO A 177 -10.32 -26.92 13.49
CA PRO A 177 -11.15 -27.22 12.33
C PRO A 177 -12.44 -26.39 12.27
N GLY A 178 -13.01 -26.05 13.43
CA GLY A 178 -14.22 -25.23 13.53
C GLY A 178 -13.98 -23.80 13.03
N PHE A 179 -12.90 -23.17 13.49
CA PHE A 179 -12.45 -21.88 12.98
C PHE A 179 -12.21 -21.92 11.46
N ARG A 180 -11.42 -22.87 10.96
CA ARG A 180 -11.14 -23.02 9.52
C ARG A 180 -12.42 -23.15 8.70
N ALA A 181 -13.39 -23.94 9.17
CA ALA A 181 -14.66 -24.15 8.48
C ALA A 181 -15.47 -22.85 8.37
N ARG A 182 -15.65 -22.13 9.48
CA ARG A 182 -16.41 -20.87 9.50
C ARG A 182 -15.74 -19.77 8.68
N THR A 183 -14.43 -19.61 8.81
CA THR A 183 -13.66 -18.63 8.04
C THR A 183 -13.71 -18.95 6.54
N LYS A 184 -13.54 -20.22 6.15
CA LYS A 184 -13.71 -20.65 4.76
C LYS A 184 -15.11 -20.34 4.22
N GLU A 185 -16.16 -20.66 4.97
CA GLU A 185 -17.54 -20.36 4.55
C GLU A 185 -17.74 -18.86 4.32
N ARG A 186 -17.27 -18.02 5.25
CA ARG A 186 -17.31 -16.55 5.15
C ARG A 186 -16.60 -16.04 3.90
N ILE A 187 -15.36 -16.48 3.65
CA ILE A 187 -14.60 -16.09 2.45
C ILE A 187 -15.30 -16.53 1.17
N LEU A 188 -15.78 -17.77 1.10
CA LEU A 188 -16.46 -18.26 -0.10
C LEU A 188 -17.81 -17.55 -0.33
N LYS A 189 -18.48 -17.07 0.73
CA LYS A 189 -19.68 -16.20 0.60
C LYS A 189 -19.31 -14.87 -0.06
N ILE A 190 -18.23 -14.23 0.38
CA ILE A 190 -17.72 -12.97 -0.21
C ILE A 190 -17.38 -13.18 -1.69
N VAL A 191 -16.59 -14.20 -2.03
CA VAL A 191 -16.19 -14.50 -3.41
C VAL A 191 -17.40 -14.75 -4.30
N ARG A 192 -18.37 -15.58 -3.86
CA ARG A 192 -19.59 -15.82 -4.64
C ARG A 192 -20.38 -14.55 -4.91
N ALA A 193 -20.42 -13.62 -3.95
CA ALA A 193 -21.16 -12.39 -4.09
C ALA A 193 -20.47 -11.40 -5.05
N LEU A 194 -19.14 -11.31 -4.99
CA LEU A 194 -18.40 -10.20 -5.59
C LEU A 194 -17.68 -10.54 -6.90
N LYS A 195 -17.40 -11.82 -7.20
CA LYS A 195 -16.60 -12.24 -8.37
C LYS A 195 -17.08 -11.71 -9.72
N ASP A 196 -18.37 -11.41 -9.86
CA ASP A 196 -18.94 -10.98 -11.14
C ASP A 196 -18.92 -9.44 -11.29
N GLU A 197 -18.55 -8.68 -10.25
CA GLU A 197 -18.44 -7.22 -10.35
C GLU A 197 -17.22 -6.82 -11.20
N GLU A 198 -17.40 -5.94 -12.19
CA GLU A 198 -16.37 -5.53 -13.15
C GLU A 198 -15.14 -4.85 -12.54
N GLY A 199 -15.30 -4.26 -11.35
CA GLY A 199 -14.23 -3.61 -10.62
C GLY A 199 -13.33 -4.54 -9.81
N VAL A 200 -13.66 -5.82 -9.62
CA VAL A 200 -12.78 -6.73 -8.87
C VAL A 200 -11.51 -7.03 -9.67
N LEU A 201 -10.35 -6.94 -8.99
CA LEU A 201 -9.03 -7.27 -9.54
C LEU A 201 -8.53 -8.64 -9.09
N MET A 202 -8.57 -8.89 -7.78
CA MET A 202 -7.98 -10.08 -7.16
C MET A 202 -8.48 -10.28 -5.74
N TRP A 203 -8.27 -11.49 -5.22
CA TRP A 203 -8.51 -11.85 -3.83
C TRP A 203 -7.18 -11.89 -3.07
N ILE A 204 -7.05 -11.15 -1.97
CA ILE A 204 -5.85 -11.17 -1.12
C ILE A 204 -6.20 -11.86 0.20
N LEU A 205 -5.55 -13.00 0.47
CA LEU A 205 -5.80 -13.82 1.65
C LEU A 205 -4.78 -13.51 2.75
N GLY A 206 -5.26 -12.97 3.86
CA GLY A 206 -4.46 -12.55 5.01
C GLY A 206 -4.05 -11.08 4.96
N ASN A 207 -3.29 -10.67 5.97
CA ASN A 207 -2.56 -9.41 6.01
C ASN A 207 -1.07 -9.68 6.30
N GLU A 208 -0.76 -10.05 7.54
CA GLU A 208 0.57 -10.44 8.03
C GLU A 208 0.45 -11.55 9.07
N ASN A 209 -0.46 -12.49 8.82
CA ASN A 209 -0.80 -13.53 9.78
C ASN A 209 0.41 -14.41 10.16
N ASN A 210 1.47 -14.42 9.35
CA ASN A 210 2.73 -15.08 9.64
C ASN A 210 3.44 -14.54 10.88
N TYR A 211 3.19 -13.30 11.31
CA TYR A 211 3.73 -12.81 12.59
C TYR A 211 3.13 -13.54 13.80
N THR A 212 1.95 -14.18 13.65
CA THR A 212 1.35 -14.99 14.73
C THR A 212 2.13 -16.25 15.05
N PHE A 213 3.03 -16.69 14.15
CA PHE A 213 3.83 -17.91 14.36
C PHE A 213 4.79 -17.74 15.53
N SER A 214 5.25 -16.51 15.77
CA SER A 214 6.07 -16.16 16.94
C SER A 214 5.34 -16.36 18.28
N GLY A 215 4.00 -16.37 18.27
CA GLY A 215 3.16 -16.38 19.47
C GLY A 215 3.04 -15.03 20.18
N LYS A 216 3.78 -13.99 19.75
CA LYS A 216 3.73 -12.65 20.37
C LYS A 216 2.52 -11.84 19.92
N ILE A 217 2.08 -12.04 18.69
CA ILE A 217 0.88 -11.44 18.10
C ILE A 217 -0.15 -12.55 17.92
N GLY A 218 -1.39 -12.34 18.35
CA GLY A 218 -2.50 -13.28 18.10
C GLY A 218 -2.18 -14.73 18.48
N PHE A 219 -1.88 -15.02 19.74
CA PHE A 219 -1.52 -16.38 20.20
C PHE A 219 -2.57 -17.45 19.82
N TRP A 220 -2.08 -18.58 19.28
CA TRP A 220 -2.83 -19.81 19.04
C TRP A 220 -1.92 -21.04 19.14
N THR A 221 -2.52 -22.22 19.36
CA THR A 221 -1.80 -23.48 19.54
C THR A 221 -2.70 -24.70 19.24
N SER A 222 -2.13 -25.89 19.30
CA SER A 222 -2.80 -27.19 19.24
C SER A 222 -2.02 -28.22 20.08
N PRO A 223 -2.60 -29.37 20.46
CA PRO A 223 -1.87 -30.40 21.20
C PRO A 223 -0.56 -30.82 20.52
N GLU A 224 -0.55 -30.96 19.18
CA GLU A 224 0.67 -31.28 18.42
C GLU A 224 1.75 -30.20 18.55
N ILE A 225 1.36 -28.92 18.60
CA ILE A 225 2.31 -27.80 18.79
C ILE A 225 2.85 -27.79 20.22
N GLU A 226 2.02 -28.10 21.21
CA GLU A 226 2.39 -28.09 22.63
C GLU A 226 3.38 -29.21 22.99
N GLU A 227 3.37 -30.31 22.24
CA GLU A 227 4.34 -31.40 22.38
C GLU A 227 5.74 -31.04 21.83
N LEU A 228 5.86 -29.99 21.01
CA LEU A 228 7.13 -29.53 20.48
C LEU A 228 7.90 -28.71 21.53
N GLY A 229 9.15 -29.10 21.78
CA GLY A 229 10.02 -28.41 22.76
C GLY A 229 10.88 -27.27 22.16
N ASP A 230 11.02 -27.21 20.83
CA ASP A 230 11.89 -26.24 20.15
C ASP A 230 11.09 -25.10 19.49
N LEU A 231 11.53 -23.85 19.69
CA LEU A 231 10.85 -22.67 19.18
C LEU A 231 10.79 -22.61 17.65
N ARG A 232 11.84 -23.07 16.95
CA ARG A 232 11.84 -23.05 15.49
C ARG A 232 10.91 -24.13 14.94
N GLN A 233 10.88 -25.31 15.55
CA GLN A 233 9.91 -26.36 15.22
C GLN A 233 8.47 -25.88 15.43
N ILE A 234 8.18 -25.21 16.55
CA ILE A 234 6.86 -24.61 16.82
C ILE A 234 6.48 -23.61 15.72
N GLN A 235 7.38 -22.69 15.37
CA GLN A 235 7.13 -21.68 14.35
C GLN A 235 6.91 -22.29 12.97
N ASN A 236 7.75 -23.25 12.57
CA ASN A 236 7.61 -23.97 11.30
C ASN A 236 6.28 -24.74 11.25
N LYS A 237 5.90 -25.44 12.32
CA LYS A 237 4.63 -26.17 12.38
C LYS A 237 3.42 -25.23 12.28
N LYS A 238 3.48 -24.07 12.93
CA LYS A 238 2.45 -23.03 12.81
C LYS A 238 2.36 -22.50 11.38
N ALA A 239 3.50 -22.27 10.72
CA ALA A 239 3.57 -21.86 9.33
C ALA A 239 2.93 -22.91 8.40
N GLU A 240 3.27 -24.18 8.53
CA GLU A 240 2.67 -25.29 7.77
C GLU A 240 1.14 -25.31 7.93
N ILE A 241 0.65 -25.24 9.17
CA ILE A 241 -0.80 -25.27 9.46
C ILE A 241 -1.51 -24.07 8.80
N TYR A 242 -0.99 -22.86 8.96
CA TYR A 242 -1.59 -21.66 8.37
C TYR A 242 -1.53 -21.68 6.84
N TYR A 243 -0.38 -21.95 6.24
CA TYR A 243 -0.24 -21.97 4.78
C TYR A 243 -1.07 -23.09 4.14
N SER A 244 -1.21 -24.26 4.81
CA SER A 244 -2.15 -25.29 4.36
C SER A 244 -3.60 -24.79 4.32
N PHE A 245 -3.99 -23.93 5.28
CA PHE A 245 -5.32 -23.33 5.30
C PHE A 245 -5.51 -22.30 4.19
N VAL A 246 -4.53 -21.41 4.00
CA VAL A 246 -4.57 -20.44 2.91
C VAL A 246 -4.63 -21.12 1.54
N ASN A 247 -3.87 -22.21 1.35
CA ASN A 247 -3.90 -23.00 0.13
C ASN A 247 -5.23 -23.72 -0.08
N GLU A 248 -5.85 -24.23 0.99
CA GLU A 248 -7.20 -24.79 0.95
C GLU A 248 -8.20 -23.72 0.47
N LEU A 249 -8.16 -22.51 1.04
CA LEU A 249 -9.00 -21.39 0.63
C LEU A 249 -8.78 -21.06 -0.85
N ALA A 250 -7.53 -20.90 -1.29
CA ALA A 250 -7.20 -20.57 -2.67
C ALA A 250 -7.73 -21.62 -3.66
N ARG A 251 -7.60 -22.92 -3.31
CA ARG A 251 -8.16 -24.01 -4.11
C ARG A 251 -9.69 -23.92 -4.21
N GLU A 252 -10.39 -23.68 -3.11
CA GLU A 252 -11.86 -23.59 -3.11
C GLU A 252 -12.36 -22.33 -3.83
N ILE A 253 -11.65 -21.20 -3.69
CA ILE A 253 -11.94 -19.97 -4.43
C ILE A 253 -11.83 -20.23 -5.93
N LYS A 254 -10.76 -20.88 -6.39
CA LYS A 254 -10.54 -21.20 -7.82
C LYS A 254 -11.60 -22.12 -8.43
N LYS A 255 -12.33 -22.89 -7.63
CA LYS A 255 -13.49 -23.67 -8.10
C LYS A 255 -14.69 -22.77 -8.41
N ILE A 256 -14.83 -21.66 -7.67
CA ILE A 256 -15.95 -20.72 -7.76
C ILE A 256 -15.66 -19.61 -8.77
N ASP A 257 -14.42 -19.11 -8.76
CA ASP A 257 -13.94 -17.99 -9.55
C ASP A 257 -12.65 -18.38 -10.28
N LYS A 258 -12.75 -18.49 -11.61
CA LYS A 258 -11.64 -18.84 -12.49
C LYS A 258 -11.01 -17.61 -13.16
N LEU A 259 -11.53 -16.42 -12.87
CA LEU A 259 -11.16 -15.18 -13.54
C LEU A 259 -10.14 -14.39 -12.73
N HIS A 260 -10.30 -14.32 -11.41
CA HIS A 260 -9.46 -13.48 -10.56
C HIS A 260 -8.34 -14.29 -9.91
N PRO A 261 -7.09 -13.77 -9.88
CA PRO A 261 -6.01 -14.41 -9.15
C PRO A 261 -6.23 -14.34 -7.64
N VAL A 262 -5.64 -15.30 -6.93
CA VAL A 262 -5.64 -15.38 -5.47
C VAL A 262 -4.22 -15.15 -4.97
N ALA A 263 -4.05 -14.13 -4.14
CA ALA A 263 -2.77 -13.75 -3.55
C ALA A 263 -2.66 -14.21 -2.09
N LEU A 264 -1.46 -14.58 -1.67
CA LEU A 264 -1.10 -14.78 -0.26
C LEU A 264 -0.54 -13.47 0.27
N SER A 265 -1.17 -12.88 1.29
CA SER A 265 -0.59 -11.75 2.03
C SER A 265 0.38 -12.25 3.09
N ASN A 266 1.60 -11.72 3.10
CA ASN A 266 2.66 -12.08 4.03
C ASN A 266 3.43 -10.83 4.50
N GLY A 267 3.66 -10.72 5.80
CA GLY A 267 4.56 -9.73 6.37
C GLY A 267 6.00 -10.13 6.15
N GLU A 268 6.78 -9.29 5.47
CA GLU A 268 8.17 -9.57 5.14
C GLU A 268 8.40 -10.90 4.38
N THR A 269 9.67 -11.31 4.25
CA THR A 269 10.07 -12.58 3.58
C THR A 269 10.13 -13.79 4.51
N SER A 270 9.65 -13.65 5.75
CA SER A 270 9.69 -14.72 6.73
C SER A 270 8.76 -15.89 6.34
N PHE A 271 9.23 -17.12 6.55
CA PHE A 271 8.52 -18.38 6.29
C PHE A 271 8.07 -18.61 4.83
N LEU A 272 8.60 -17.84 3.87
CA LEU A 272 8.26 -18.02 2.45
C LEU A 272 8.73 -19.36 1.87
N ASP A 273 9.80 -19.93 2.41
CA ASP A 273 10.26 -21.28 2.11
C ASP A 273 9.18 -22.32 2.41
N ILE A 274 8.56 -22.24 3.59
CA ILE A 274 7.45 -23.13 3.99
C ILE A 274 6.19 -22.81 3.18
N ALA A 275 5.91 -21.52 2.94
CA ALA A 275 4.77 -21.11 2.13
C ALA A 275 4.85 -21.68 0.72
N ALA A 276 6.04 -21.70 0.10
CA ALA A 276 6.25 -22.18 -1.27
C ALA A 276 5.84 -23.65 -1.42
N GLU A 277 6.19 -24.48 -0.42
CA GLU A 277 5.84 -25.90 -0.39
C GLU A 277 4.35 -26.14 -0.13
N ASN A 278 3.71 -25.26 0.66
CA ASN A 278 2.35 -25.47 1.15
C ASN A 278 1.26 -24.74 0.34
N CYS A 279 1.61 -23.78 -0.52
CA CYS A 279 0.68 -22.91 -1.25
C CYS A 279 0.68 -23.05 -2.79
N PRO A 280 0.59 -24.25 -3.39
CA PRO A 280 0.57 -24.40 -4.85
C PRO A 280 -0.60 -23.68 -5.56
N TYR A 281 -1.73 -23.45 -4.90
CA TYR A 281 -2.90 -22.77 -5.50
C TYR A 281 -2.85 -21.25 -5.41
N ILE A 282 -1.83 -20.66 -4.80
CA ILE A 282 -1.64 -19.21 -4.80
C ILE A 282 -1.06 -18.75 -6.14
N ASP A 283 -1.54 -17.65 -6.71
CA ASP A 283 -1.05 -17.10 -7.97
C ASP A 283 0.00 -16.01 -7.75
N ILE A 284 -0.14 -15.23 -6.68
CA ILE A 284 0.62 -13.99 -6.43
C ILE A 284 1.07 -13.96 -4.97
N LEU A 285 2.30 -13.50 -4.73
CA LEU A 285 2.77 -13.15 -3.40
C LEU A 285 2.50 -11.67 -3.13
N ALA A 286 1.67 -11.37 -2.13
CA ALA A 286 1.37 -10.02 -1.67
C ALA A 286 2.18 -9.74 -0.40
N ILE A 287 3.11 -8.79 -0.44
CA ILE A 287 4.04 -8.54 0.67
C ILE A 287 3.76 -7.21 1.32
N ILE A 288 3.73 -7.21 2.65
CA ILE A 288 3.71 -6.01 3.47
C ILE A 288 5.12 -5.75 3.98
N ILE A 289 5.65 -4.55 3.72
CA ILE A 289 7.07 -4.26 3.92
C ILE A 289 7.36 -2.75 4.04
N TYR A 290 8.24 -2.41 4.99
CA TYR A 290 8.66 -1.03 5.26
C TYR A 290 10.20 -0.97 5.33
N ARG A 291 10.87 -0.94 4.18
CA ARG A 291 12.35 -1.00 4.06
C ARG A 291 13.02 0.34 3.72
N GLY A 292 12.33 1.45 3.92
CA GLY A 292 12.85 2.79 3.62
C GLY A 292 12.74 3.13 2.14
N LYS A 293 13.77 3.77 1.55
CA LYS A 293 13.69 4.34 0.20
C LYS A 293 13.64 3.33 -0.95
N ASP A 294 14.10 2.11 -0.73
CA ASP A 294 14.09 1.03 -1.71
C ASP A 294 13.86 -0.32 -1.02
N PHE A 295 13.70 -1.38 -1.81
CA PHE A 295 13.40 -2.72 -1.32
C PHE A 295 14.63 -3.64 -1.38
N GLY A 296 15.81 -3.10 -1.72
CA GLY A 296 17.07 -3.81 -1.81
C GLY A 296 16.99 -5.09 -2.64
N ASN A 297 17.19 -6.25 -2.01
CA ASN A 297 17.18 -7.56 -2.67
C ASN A 297 15.81 -8.27 -2.66
N LEU A 298 14.74 -7.60 -2.25
CA LEU A 298 13.42 -8.20 -2.03
C LEU A 298 12.97 -9.05 -3.22
N PHE A 299 12.89 -8.47 -4.41
CA PHE A 299 12.38 -9.11 -5.62
C PHE A 299 13.18 -10.34 -6.05
N ARG A 300 14.51 -10.31 -5.83
CA ARG A 300 15.38 -11.46 -6.06
C ARG A 300 15.16 -12.55 -5.01
N ASN A 301 15.05 -12.18 -3.74
CA ASN A 301 14.85 -13.14 -2.65
C ASN A 301 13.49 -13.83 -2.76
N THR A 302 12.43 -13.10 -3.09
CA THR A 302 11.09 -13.67 -3.27
C THR A 302 11.02 -14.61 -4.46
N HIS A 303 11.68 -14.28 -5.56
CA HIS A 303 11.83 -15.19 -6.70
C HIS A 303 12.52 -16.49 -6.29
N ASN A 304 13.59 -16.42 -5.50
CA ASN A 304 14.33 -17.61 -5.05
C ASN A 304 13.57 -18.44 -4.01
N LEU A 305 12.79 -17.81 -3.14
CA LEU A 305 12.12 -18.49 -2.01
C LEU A 305 10.74 -19.04 -2.37
N PHE A 306 9.98 -18.33 -3.22
CA PHE A 306 8.57 -18.63 -3.47
C PHE A 306 8.23 -18.76 -4.97
N ASP A 307 9.05 -18.18 -5.85
CA ASP A 307 8.95 -18.23 -7.32
C ASP A 307 7.56 -17.91 -7.90
N LYS A 308 6.94 -16.84 -7.39
CA LYS A 308 5.69 -16.28 -7.94
C LYS A 308 5.83 -14.77 -8.13
N PRO A 309 4.98 -14.14 -8.97
CA PRO A 309 4.98 -12.69 -9.07
C PRO A 309 4.59 -12.04 -7.76
N VAL A 310 5.11 -10.83 -7.56
CA VAL A 310 5.00 -10.07 -6.33
C VAL A 310 4.19 -8.80 -6.57
N ILE A 311 3.32 -8.51 -5.61
CA ILE A 311 2.79 -7.16 -5.37
C ILE A 311 3.21 -6.75 -3.98
N LEU A 312 3.52 -5.46 -3.78
CA LEU A 312 3.60 -4.94 -2.43
C LEU A 312 2.20 -4.55 -2.00
N SER A 313 1.58 -5.34 -1.13
CA SER A 313 0.22 -5.08 -0.66
C SER A 313 0.14 -3.97 0.37
N GLU A 314 1.28 -3.59 0.96
CA GLU A 314 1.51 -2.39 1.76
C GLU A 314 2.99 -2.01 1.76
N PHE A 315 3.26 -0.73 1.57
CA PHE A 315 4.54 -0.07 1.77
C PHE A 315 4.28 1.44 1.92
N GLY A 316 5.19 2.19 2.52
CA GLY A 316 4.98 3.64 2.61
C GLY A 316 6.03 4.38 3.42
N CYS A 317 5.67 5.60 3.79
CA CYS A 317 6.41 6.47 4.70
C CYS A 317 5.36 7.38 5.33
N ASP A 318 5.38 7.57 6.64
CA ASP A 318 4.59 8.62 7.25
C ASP A 318 5.19 10.00 6.98
N SER A 319 4.37 11.02 7.21
CA SER A 319 4.75 12.42 7.01
C SER A 319 5.03 13.13 8.33
N TYR A 320 5.52 12.43 9.36
CA TYR A 320 5.92 13.02 10.62
C TYR A 320 7.40 12.75 10.87
N ASP A 321 8.15 13.76 11.32
CA ASP A 321 9.51 13.55 11.78
C ASP A 321 9.48 13.43 13.29
N ALA A 322 9.59 12.20 13.80
CA ALA A 322 9.49 11.95 15.24
C ALA A 322 10.64 12.58 16.04
N TYR A 323 11.76 12.91 15.39
CA TYR A 323 12.91 13.52 16.05
C TYR A 323 12.79 15.05 16.11
N GLU A 324 12.43 15.69 15.00
CA GLU A 324 12.20 17.15 14.96
C GLU A 324 10.81 17.53 15.54
N ASN A 325 9.94 16.54 15.75
CA ASN A 325 8.58 16.67 16.30
C ASN A 325 7.72 17.64 15.48
N GLU A 326 7.73 17.45 14.16
CA GLU A 326 6.95 18.24 13.19
C GLU A 326 6.51 17.42 11.97
N GLU A 327 5.47 17.89 11.28
CA GLU A 327 5.03 17.29 10.02
C GLU A 327 6.07 17.53 8.91
N ASN A 328 6.49 16.46 8.25
CA ASN A 328 7.47 16.47 7.17
C ASN A 328 6.89 15.82 5.90
N GLN A 329 6.11 16.59 5.13
CA GLN A 329 5.55 16.09 3.86
C GLN A 329 6.61 15.88 2.77
N GLU A 330 7.73 16.60 2.84
CA GLU A 330 8.87 16.46 1.91
C GLU A 330 9.48 15.06 1.98
N ILE A 331 9.74 14.56 3.20
CA ILE A 331 10.38 13.26 3.37
C ILE A 331 9.47 12.12 2.92
N GLN A 332 8.16 12.21 3.24
CA GLN A 332 7.17 11.27 2.73
C GLN A 332 7.19 11.23 1.19
N ALA A 333 7.18 12.40 0.54
CA ALA A 333 7.16 12.47 -0.91
C ALA A 333 8.46 11.93 -1.54
N GLU A 334 9.61 12.20 -0.92
CA GLU A 334 10.90 11.66 -1.36
C GLU A 334 10.95 10.13 -1.25
N PHE A 335 10.53 9.56 -0.12
CA PHE A 335 10.52 8.11 0.10
C PHE A 335 9.56 7.41 -0.86
N LEU A 336 8.31 7.88 -0.95
CA LEU A 336 7.31 7.27 -1.82
C LEU A 336 7.76 7.31 -3.29
N LEU A 337 8.31 8.43 -3.77
CA LEU A 337 8.83 8.52 -5.13
C LEU A 337 9.98 7.51 -5.37
N SER A 338 10.89 7.37 -4.42
CA SER A 338 11.99 6.40 -4.51
C SER A 338 11.47 4.96 -4.53
N GLN A 339 10.55 4.62 -3.63
CA GLN A 339 9.91 3.30 -3.58
C GLN A 339 9.17 2.97 -4.88
N TRP A 340 8.42 3.90 -5.45
CA TRP A 340 7.73 3.69 -6.72
C TRP A 340 8.68 3.53 -7.91
N LYS A 341 9.80 4.25 -7.93
CA LYS A 341 10.87 4.04 -8.93
C LYS A 341 11.48 2.65 -8.81
N ASP A 342 11.75 2.20 -7.60
CA ASP A 342 12.32 0.86 -7.37
C ASP A 342 11.33 -0.26 -7.78
N LEU A 343 10.05 -0.11 -7.42
CA LEU A 343 8.96 -0.98 -7.88
C LEU A 343 8.91 -1.05 -9.40
N TYR A 344 8.89 0.11 -10.09
CA TYR A 344 8.84 0.15 -11.53
C TYR A 344 10.08 -0.53 -12.15
N SER A 345 11.27 -0.27 -11.61
CA SER A 345 12.52 -0.88 -12.08
C SER A 345 12.52 -2.42 -11.96
N SER A 346 11.77 -2.94 -10.99
CA SER A 346 11.61 -4.37 -10.72
C SER A 346 10.49 -5.05 -11.54
N THR A 347 9.85 -4.31 -12.44
CA THR A 347 8.85 -4.84 -13.38
C THR A 347 9.46 -5.08 -14.76
N VAL A 348 8.76 -5.83 -15.62
CA VAL A 348 9.18 -5.96 -17.03
C VAL A 348 9.05 -4.65 -17.83
N PHE A 349 8.24 -3.69 -17.35
CA PHE A 349 8.01 -2.42 -18.03
C PHE A 349 9.27 -1.55 -18.10
N SER A 350 10.22 -1.76 -17.19
CA SER A 350 11.52 -1.09 -17.19
C SER A 350 12.54 -1.67 -18.18
N GLY A 351 12.18 -2.76 -18.87
CA GLY A 351 13.10 -3.59 -19.66
C GLY A 351 13.76 -4.73 -18.87
N ASN A 352 13.47 -4.86 -17.56
CA ASN A 352 13.91 -6.01 -16.78
C ASN A 352 13.09 -7.27 -17.13
N LEU A 353 13.54 -8.04 -18.11
CA LEU A 353 12.83 -9.26 -18.58
C LEU A 353 12.70 -10.38 -17.51
N LYS A 354 13.36 -10.24 -16.36
CA LYS A 354 13.23 -11.10 -15.18
C LYS A 354 12.42 -10.46 -14.05
N GLY A 355 11.85 -9.28 -14.26
CA GLY A 355 11.09 -8.54 -13.27
C GLY A 355 9.86 -9.34 -12.84
N ASN A 356 9.72 -9.56 -11.53
CA ASN A 356 8.59 -10.29 -10.95
C ASN A 356 7.60 -9.37 -10.22
N CYS A 357 7.84 -8.05 -10.18
CA CYS A 357 6.92 -7.09 -9.58
C CYS A 357 5.80 -6.70 -10.56
N MET A 358 4.58 -6.60 -10.05
CA MET A 358 3.39 -6.14 -10.79
C MET A 358 2.84 -4.78 -10.30
N GLY A 359 3.52 -4.15 -9.34
CA GLY A 359 3.11 -2.90 -8.71
C GLY A 359 2.84 -3.07 -7.22
N GLY A 360 2.05 -2.16 -6.64
CA GLY A 360 1.75 -2.22 -5.21
C GLY A 360 0.72 -1.23 -4.72
N PHE A 361 0.53 -1.22 -3.41
CA PHE A 361 -0.43 -0.39 -2.67
C PHE A 361 0.29 0.38 -1.58
N ILE A 362 0.23 1.71 -1.65
CA ILE A 362 0.75 2.59 -0.58
C ILE A 362 -0.12 2.41 0.66
N PHE A 363 0.50 2.30 1.83
CA PHE A 363 -0.14 2.57 3.11
C PHE A 363 0.11 4.06 3.42
N GLU A 364 -0.89 4.93 3.32
CA GLU A 364 -2.27 4.69 2.92
C GLU A 364 -2.95 5.92 2.29
N TRP A 365 -4.25 5.83 1.97
CA TRP A 365 -4.95 6.92 1.28
C TRP A 365 -5.07 8.18 2.13
N SER A 366 -5.64 8.07 3.34
CA SER A 366 -5.88 9.20 4.23
C SER A 366 -5.29 8.96 5.61
N ASP A 367 -4.89 10.02 6.29
CA ASP A 367 -4.48 9.94 7.68
C ASP A 367 -5.59 9.31 8.53
N GLU A 368 -5.23 8.34 9.39
CA GLU A 368 -6.14 7.61 10.25
C GLU A 368 -5.85 7.94 11.72
N TRP A 369 -6.59 8.90 12.29
CA TRP A 369 -6.34 9.54 13.60
C TRP A 369 -6.62 8.66 14.83
N TRP A 370 -6.89 7.38 14.61
CA TRP A 370 -7.23 6.43 15.67
C TRP A 370 -6.11 5.42 15.93
N LYS A 371 -5.09 5.35 15.05
CA LYS A 371 -4.09 4.28 15.05
C LYS A 371 -3.05 4.39 16.16
N HIS A 372 -2.79 5.59 16.71
CA HIS A 372 -1.88 5.68 17.85
C HIS A 372 -2.46 4.95 19.07
N ASN A 373 -3.75 5.15 19.33
CA ASN A 373 -4.43 4.65 20.52
C ASN A 373 -5.79 4.03 20.18
N GLU A 374 -5.76 2.88 19.53
CA GLU A 374 -6.97 2.17 19.08
C GLU A 374 -7.92 1.80 20.24
N GLY A 375 -7.40 1.72 21.47
CA GLY A 375 -8.16 1.35 22.67
C GLY A 375 -8.88 2.51 23.35
N PHE A 376 -8.62 3.77 22.95
CA PHE A 376 -9.14 4.94 23.65
C PHE A 376 -9.82 5.90 22.67
N ARG A 377 -11.16 5.83 22.64
CA ARG A 377 -11.98 6.51 21.62
C ARG A 377 -11.88 8.04 21.67
N GLU A 378 -11.65 8.61 22.85
CA GLU A 378 -11.48 10.04 23.04
C GLU A 378 -10.28 10.59 22.26
N ASP A 379 -9.25 9.78 22.03
CA ASP A 379 -8.06 10.16 21.24
C ASP A 379 -8.32 10.16 19.73
N TRP A 380 -9.37 9.49 19.23
CA TRP A 380 -9.63 9.36 17.79
C TRP A 380 -9.95 10.70 17.08
N ALA A 381 -10.18 11.77 17.86
CA ALA A 381 -10.38 13.14 17.39
C ALA A 381 -9.13 14.04 17.51
N VAL A 382 -8.02 13.47 17.94
CA VAL A 382 -6.68 14.07 18.07
C VAL A 382 -5.77 13.43 17.02
N HIS A 383 -4.96 14.25 16.34
CA HIS A 383 -3.94 13.72 15.43
C HIS A 383 -2.66 13.58 16.25
N ASN A 384 -2.46 12.39 16.80
CA ASN A 384 -1.37 12.08 17.75
C ASN A 384 -0.03 12.03 17.01
N THR A 385 1.02 12.49 17.67
CA THR A 385 2.37 12.64 17.12
C THR A 385 3.32 11.54 17.59
N GLU A 386 2.79 10.56 18.31
CA GLU A 386 3.53 9.48 18.92
C GLU A 386 3.67 8.28 17.98
N ALA A 387 4.88 7.75 17.88
CA ALA A 387 5.18 6.57 17.07
C ALA A 387 4.82 5.28 17.81
N GLY A 388 4.20 4.33 17.10
CA GLY A 388 3.80 3.04 17.66
C GLY A 388 4.94 2.00 17.67
N TRP A 389 5.92 2.18 16.77
CA TRP A 389 7.03 1.25 16.61
C TRP A 389 8.26 1.91 15.98
N SER A 390 9.36 1.15 15.91
CA SER A 390 10.68 1.62 15.46
C SER A 390 11.07 0.98 14.13
N ASN A 391 11.66 1.76 13.22
CA ASN A 391 12.23 1.23 11.98
C ASN A 391 13.45 2.03 11.50
N GLY A 392 14.64 1.44 11.65
CA GLY A 392 15.91 2.07 11.26
C GLY A 392 16.10 2.28 9.75
N SER A 393 15.21 1.76 8.90
CA SER A 393 15.22 2.06 7.47
C SER A 393 14.77 3.49 7.16
N TYR A 394 14.06 4.13 8.11
CA TYR A 394 13.62 5.53 8.07
C TYR A 394 14.65 6.34 8.85
N PHE A 395 15.81 6.51 8.23
CA PHE A 395 17.02 7.00 8.90
C PHE A 395 16.97 8.49 9.27
N PHE A 396 15.99 9.24 8.78
CA PHE A 396 15.93 10.70 9.00
C PHE A 396 15.53 11.05 10.44
N ASP A 397 14.73 10.20 11.08
CA ASP A 397 14.16 10.44 12.40
C ASP A 397 14.30 9.27 13.38
N ILE A 398 14.95 8.16 12.99
CA ILE A 398 15.22 7.01 13.88
C ILE A 398 15.93 7.39 15.20
N ARG A 399 16.59 8.55 15.23
CA ARG A 399 17.23 9.13 16.43
C ARG A 399 16.23 9.75 17.44
N ALA A 400 14.93 9.67 17.16
CA ALA A 400 13.86 10.03 18.09
C ALA A 400 13.96 9.25 19.41
N GLU A 401 13.23 9.69 20.43
CA GLU A 401 13.26 9.05 21.74
C GLU A 401 12.90 7.56 21.64
N ASN A 402 13.68 6.70 22.29
CA ASN A 402 13.56 5.23 22.24
C ASN A 402 13.65 4.60 20.83
N ASN A 403 14.12 5.38 19.84
CA ASN A 403 14.11 5.04 18.42
C ASN A 403 12.71 4.80 17.84
N LEU A 404 11.64 5.34 18.45
CA LEU A 404 10.28 5.20 17.94
C LEU A 404 10.02 6.29 16.89
N ASN A 405 9.80 5.88 15.64
CA ASN A 405 9.73 6.79 14.50
C ASN A 405 8.70 6.40 13.43
N MET A 406 7.82 5.45 13.73
CA MET A 406 6.73 5.06 12.82
C MET A 406 5.40 5.57 13.35
N ASN A 407 4.99 6.73 12.84
CA ASN A 407 3.80 7.46 13.25
C ASN A 407 2.58 7.05 12.42
N GLU A 408 1.87 5.99 12.85
CA GLU A 408 0.82 5.36 12.03
C GLU A 408 -0.30 6.30 11.56
N GLU A 409 -0.65 7.32 12.36
CA GLU A 409 -1.69 8.28 11.99
C GLU A 409 -1.29 9.23 10.83
N TRP A 410 -0.02 9.24 10.42
CA TRP A 410 0.55 10.18 9.44
C TRP A 410 0.95 9.54 8.11
N PHE A 411 0.62 8.25 7.89
CA PHE A 411 0.89 7.52 6.64
C PHE A 411 0.05 7.96 5.45
N GLY A 412 -1.06 8.66 5.68
CA GLY A 412 -1.94 9.10 4.62
C GLY A 412 -1.20 10.01 3.63
N ILE A 413 -1.43 9.80 2.32
CA ILE A 413 -1.03 10.78 1.29
C ILE A 413 -2.03 11.94 1.17
N VAL A 414 -3.13 11.88 1.92
CA VAL A 414 -4.16 12.91 2.06
C VAL A 414 -4.44 13.15 3.55
N SER A 415 -4.27 14.38 4.02
CA SER A 415 -4.70 14.74 5.38
C SER A 415 -6.17 15.13 5.44
N LEU A 416 -6.74 15.06 6.64
CA LEU A 416 -8.13 15.38 6.92
C LEU A 416 -8.24 16.68 7.70
N LYS A 417 -9.21 17.54 7.34
CA LYS A 417 -9.62 18.65 8.20
C LYS A 417 -10.83 18.28 9.05
N LYS A 418 -10.92 18.90 10.24
CA LYS A 418 -12.10 18.75 11.11
C LYS A 418 -13.37 19.29 10.45
N GLU A 419 -13.26 20.33 9.63
CA GLU A 419 -14.36 20.80 8.80
C GLU A 419 -14.81 19.73 7.81
N LYS A 420 -16.12 19.62 7.66
CA LYS A 420 -16.76 18.67 6.75
C LYS A 420 -17.42 19.41 5.61
N GLU A 421 -17.35 18.84 4.41
CA GLU A 421 -18.11 19.27 3.24
C GLU A 421 -19.00 18.10 2.79
N ASN A 422 -20.32 18.33 2.78
CA ASN A 422 -21.33 17.31 2.53
C ASN A 422 -21.19 16.08 3.44
N GLY A 423 -21.00 16.32 4.74
CA GLY A 423 -20.94 15.26 5.75
C GLY A 423 -19.61 14.52 5.85
N ILE A 424 -18.61 14.83 5.01
CA ILE A 424 -17.31 14.16 5.02
C ILE A 424 -16.18 15.16 5.26
N ASN A 425 -15.18 14.78 6.06
CA ASN A 425 -13.98 15.60 6.33
C ASN A 425 -13.35 16.11 5.03
N ILE A 426 -12.90 17.36 5.02
CA ILE A 426 -12.23 17.91 3.83
C ILE A 426 -10.89 17.19 3.64
N ARG A 427 -10.61 16.80 2.40
CA ARG A 427 -9.38 16.11 1.97
C ARG A 427 -8.38 17.15 1.55
N VAL A 428 -7.17 17.06 2.09
CA VAL A 428 -6.05 17.94 1.76
C VAL A 428 -4.91 17.07 1.26
N PRO A 429 -4.75 16.94 -0.08
CA PRO A 429 -3.65 16.17 -0.64
C PRO A 429 -2.29 16.70 -0.16
N LYS A 430 -1.41 15.81 0.31
CA LYS A 430 -0.05 16.14 0.76
C LYS A 430 0.91 16.27 -0.44
N LYS A 431 2.15 16.71 -0.20
CA LYS A 431 3.19 16.82 -1.25
C LYS A 431 3.40 15.50 -2.01
N SER A 432 3.34 14.38 -1.31
CA SER A 432 3.43 13.03 -1.87
C SER A 432 2.38 12.78 -2.96
N PHE A 433 1.13 13.20 -2.77
CA PHE A 433 0.07 13.07 -3.77
C PHE A 433 0.46 13.73 -5.10
N TYR A 434 0.98 14.96 -5.07
CA TYR A 434 1.32 15.70 -6.29
C TYR A 434 2.55 15.11 -6.99
N ILE A 435 3.57 14.70 -6.24
CA ILE A 435 4.76 14.06 -6.81
C ILE A 435 4.39 12.72 -7.46
N LEU A 436 3.49 11.94 -6.85
CA LEU A 436 3.01 10.69 -7.43
C LEU A 436 2.11 10.91 -8.64
N LYS A 437 1.30 11.97 -8.64
CA LYS A 437 0.52 12.40 -9.81
C LYS A 437 1.43 12.64 -11.02
N ASP A 438 2.49 13.41 -10.84
CA ASP A 438 3.45 13.71 -11.91
C ASP A 438 4.20 12.44 -12.35
N PHE A 439 4.63 11.61 -11.41
CA PHE A 439 5.31 10.35 -11.70
C PHE A 439 4.40 9.39 -12.49
N PHE A 440 3.16 9.17 -12.06
CA PHE A 440 2.22 8.26 -12.72
C PHE A 440 1.73 8.77 -14.07
N ALA A 441 1.64 10.09 -14.28
CA ALA A 441 1.38 10.66 -15.59
C ALA A 441 2.52 10.35 -16.57
N GLY A 442 3.77 10.36 -16.09
CA GLY A 442 4.94 9.94 -16.87
C GLY A 442 5.03 8.43 -17.16
N LEU A 443 4.20 7.61 -16.50
CA LEU A 443 4.09 6.17 -16.75
C LEU A 443 2.89 5.79 -17.62
N ASP A 444 2.05 6.73 -18.05
CA ASP A 444 0.81 6.39 -18.74
C ASP A 444 1.09 5.62 -20.05
N LEU A 445 0.70 4.35 -20.03
CA LEU A 445 1.00 3.35 -21.05
C LEU A 445 0.09 3.51 -22.29
N SER A 446 -0.89 4.41 -22.23
CA SER A 446 -1.76 4.75 -23.34
C SER A 446 -1.00 5.55 -24.41
N PRO A 447 -1.25 5.34 -25.72
CA PRO A 447 -0.68 6.22 -26.73
C PRO A 447 -1.17 7.64 -26.45
N SER A 448 -0.23 8.59 -26.39
CA SER A 448 -0.55 10.01 -26.51
C SER A 448 -1.50 10.19 -27.71
N LYS A 449 -2.72 10.66 -27.45
CA LYS A 449 -3.74 10.87 -28.49
C LYS A 449 -3.26 11.81 -29.58
#